data_AF-A0A960SYD0-F1
#
_entry.id   AF-A0A960SYD0-F1
#
_cell.length_a   1.000
_cell.length_b   1.000
_cell.length_c   1.000
_cell.angle_alpha   90.00
_cell.angle_beta   90.00
_cell.angle_gamma   90.00
#
_symmetry.space_group_name_H-M   'P 1'
#
loop_
_entity.id
_entity.type
_entity.pdbx_description
1 polymer ?
#
loop_
_entity_poly.entity_id
_entity_poly.type
_entity_poly.pdbx_seq_one_letter_code
_entity_poly.pdbx_strand_id
1 'polypeptide(L)'
;LKEQFRALFNYRRQGWARRALANWCELAHASGLAPFQRLARSFTQHCERVCGFVKHGLTSGLIEGFNNLVSRMIHKACGYRDLDYLELKLRHHSVMR
;
A
#
# COMPACT_ATOMS: atom_id res chain seq x y z
N LEU A 1 20.12 1.75 -1.00
CA LEU A 1 18.84 2.19 -0.37
C LEU A 1 17.60 1.54 -0.98
N LYS A 2 17.33 1.73 -2.28
CA LYS A 2 16.13 1.16 -2.96
C LYS A 2 16.10 -0.37 -2.95
N GLU A 3 17.24 -1.01 -3.19
CA GLU A 3 17.33 -2.49 -3.22
C GLU A 3 17.22 -3.11 -1.82
N GLN A 4 17.88 -2.50 -0.83
CA GLN A 4 17.71 -2.85 0.58
C GLN A 4 16.26 -2.67 1.05
N PHE A 5 15.57 -1.65 0.55
CA PHE A 5 14.15 -1.45 0.85
C PHE A 5 13.28 -2.56 0.27
N ARG A 6 13.54 -3.01 -0.96
CA ARG A 6 12.82 -4.16 -1.56
C ARG A 6 13.04 -5.44 -0.75
N ALA A 7 14.24 -5.66 -0.23
CA ALA A 7 14.55 -6.82 0.60
C ALA A 7 13.71 -6.88 1.90
N LEU A 8 13.20 -5.74 2.40
CA LEU A 8 12.32 -5.71 3.58
C LEU A 8 11.03 -6.51 3.38
N PHE A 9 10.52 -6.57 2.16
CA PHE A 9 9.27 -7.26 1.84
C PHE A 9 9.44 -8.78 1.70
N ASN A 10 10.68 -9.28 1.66
CA ASN A 10 10.97 -10.72 1.57
C ASN A 10 11.05 -11.41 2.94
N TYR A 11 11.01 -10.67 4.06
CA TYR A 11 11.06 -11.28 5.39
C TYR A 11 9.72 -11.98 5.72
N ARG A 12 9.77 -13.23 6.22
CA ARG A 12 8.56 -13.95 6.68
C ARG A 12 8.21 -13.70 8.15
N ARG A 13 9.14 -13.19 8.95
CA ARG A 13 8.95 -12.99 10.40
C ARG A 13 8.98 -11.50 10.75
N GLN A 14 7.97 -11.04 11.50
CA GLN A 14 7.82 -9.64 11.90
C GLN A 14 9.01 -9.08 12.69
N GLY A 15 9.59 -9.86 13.60
CA GLY A 15 10.74 -9.41 14.40
C GLY A 15 11.97 -9.07 13.56
N TRP A 16 12.22 -9.84 12.51
CA TRP A 16 13.32 -9.60 11.56
C TRP A 16 13.03 -8.41 10.66
N ALA A 17 11.78 -8.29 10.18
CA ALA A 17 11.33 -7.14 9.40
C ALA A 17 11.45 -5.82 10.19
N ARG A 18 11.10 -5.82 11.48
CA ARG A 18 11.21 -4.63 12.35
C ARG A 18 12.66 -4.18 12.52
N ARG A 19 13.58 -5.12 12.78
CA ARG A 19 15.02 -4.82 12.90
C ARG A 19 15.59 -4.29 11.58
N ALA A 20 15.24 -4.93 10.47
CA ALA A 20 15.70 -4.51 9.16
C ALA A 20 15.14 -3.12 8.78
N LEU A 21 13.89 -2.84 9.10
CA LEU A 21 13.25 -1.54 8.85
C LEU A 21 13.91 -0.42 9.66
N ALA A 22 14.21 -0.67 10.94
CA ALA A 22 14.93 0.28 11.79
C ALA A 22 16.33 0.60 11.23
N ASN A 23 17.10 -0.44 10.86
CA ASN A 23 18.42 -0.27 10.26
C ASN A 23 18.35 0.49 8.92
N TRP A 24 17.33 0.21 8.11
CA TRP A 24 17.11 0.94 6.86
C TRP A 24 16.76 2.41 7.09
N CYS A 25 15.98 2.73 8.13
CA CYS A 25 15.63 4.12 8.47
C CYS A 25 16.86 4.94 8.90
N GLU A 26 17.77 4.34 9.66
CA GLU A 26 19.07 4.94 10.02
C GLU A 26 19.92 5.21 8.79
N LEU A 27 20.06 4.22 7.89
CA LEU A 27 20.77 4.39 6.62
C LEU A 27 20.14 5.46 5.72
N ALA A 28 18.80 5.53 5.70
CA ALA A 28 18.08 6.55 4.96
C ALA A 28 18.26 7.95 5.57
N HIS A 29 18.37 8.07 6.89
CA HIS A 29 18.69 9.32 7.57
C HIS A 29 20.11 9.78 7.27
N ALA A 30 21.08 8.87 7.38
CA ALA A 30 22.49 9.10 7.09
C ALA A 30 22.77 9.41 5.61
N SER A 31 21.88 9.00 4.69
CA SER A 31 22.07 9.23 3.25
C SER A 31 22.02 10.70 2.82
N GLY A 32 21.52 11.61 3.66
CA GLY A 32 21.35 13.03 3.32
C GLY A 32 20.28 13.31 2.24
N LEU A 33 19.65 12.28 1.68
CA LEU A 33 18.66 12.43 0.63
C LEU A 33 17.29 12.74 1.23
N ALA A 34 16.86 13.99 1.13
CA ALA A 34 15.55 14.48 1.55
C ALA A 34 14.36 13.52 1.23
N PRO A 35 14.24 12.92 0.02
CA PRO A 35 13.15 11.98 -0.25
C PRO A 35 13.19 10.72 0.62
N PHE A 36 14.37 10.15 0.87
CA PHE A 36 14.51 8.95 1.71
C PHE A 36 14.36 9.26 3.20
N GLN A 37 14.79 10.44 3.66
CA GLN A 37 14.59 10.89 5.03
C GLN A 37 13.10 11.07 5.37
N ARG A 38 12.29 11.62 4.44
CA ARG A 38 10.84 11.73 4.63
C ARG A 38 10.17 10.36 4.71
N LEU A 39 10.56 9.44 3.83
CA LEU A 39 10.09 8.05 3.85
C LEU A 39 10.44 7.36 5.16
N ALA A 40 11.68 7.47 5.62
CA ALA A 40 12.13 6.90 6.88
C ALA A 40 11.34 7.44 8.07
N ARG A 41 11.08 8.75 8.14
CA ARG A 41 10.22 9.33 9.20
C ARG A 41 8.81 8.74 9.23
N SER A 42 8.19 8.60 8.05
CA SER A 42 6.85 8.00 7.92
C SER A 42 6.84 6.53 8.35
N PHE A 43 7.85 5.75 7.97
CA PHE A 43 7.96 4.35 8.38
C PHE A 43 8.27 4.17 9.86
N THR A 44 9.05 5.06 10.49
CA THR A 44 9.26 5.03 11.94
C THR A 44 7.95 5.28 12.69
N GLN A 45 7.11 6.23 12.25
CA GLN A 45 5.80 6.49 12.85
C GLN A 45 4.78 5.36 12.63
N HIS A 46 4.86 4.64 11.52
CA HIS A 46 3.90 3.59 11.15
C HIS A 46 4.49 2.19 11.12
N CYS A 47 5.55 1.95 11.89
CA CYS A 47 6.33 0.71 11.89
C CYS A 47 5.47 -0.56 12.10
N GLU A 48 4.44 -0.49 12.96
CA GLU A 48 3.51 -1.59 13.19
C GLU A 48 2.68 -1.96 11.95
N ARG A 49 2.19 -0.96 11.20
CA ARG A 49 1.41 -1.18 9.97
C ARG A 49 2.28 -1.80 8.87
N VAL A 50 3.52 -1.33 8.74
CA VAL A 50 4.50 -1.88 7.78
C VAL A 50 4.88 -3.32 8.15
N CYS A 51 5.12 -3.61 9.42
CA CYS A 51 5.38 -4.98 9.87
C CYS A 51 4.15 -5.89 9.79
N GLY A 52 2.94 -5.33 9.91
CA GLY A 52 1.67 -6.03 9.65
C GLY A 52 1.54 -6.47 8.19
N PHE A 53 1.90 -5.60 7.25
CA PHE A 53 1.94 -5.92 5.81
C PHE A 53 2.83 -7.13 5.53
N VAL A 54 4.02 -7.19 6.14
CA VAL A 54 4.99 -8.29 5.96
C VAL A 54 4.46 -9.63 6.49
N LYS A 55 3.60 -9.62 7.52
CA LYS A 55 2.99 -10.85 8.07
C LYS A 55 1.92 -11.42 7.15
N HIS A 56 1.11 -10.57 6.52
CA HIS A 56 -0.07 -11.00 5.76
C HIS A 56 0.15 -11.00 4.23
N GLY A 57 1.27 -10.47 3.73
CA GLY A 57 1.53 -10.38 2.29
C GLY A 57 0.46 -9.58 1.54
N LEU A 58 -0.22 -8.66 2.23
CA LEU A 58 -1.39 -7.95 1.72
C LEU A 58 -1.00 -6.93 0.68
N THR A 59 -0.81 -7.34 -0.57
CA THR A 59 -0.60 -6.39 -1.66
C THR A 59 -1.82 -5.45 -1.78
N SER A 60 -1.57 -4.14 -1.90
CA SER A 60 -2.64 -3.17 -2.18
C SER A 60 -3.25 -3.38 -3.58
N GLY A 61 -2.69 -4.24 -4.41
CA GLY A 61 -3.09 -4.42 -5.81
C GLY A 61 -4.55 -4.84 -6.01
N LEU A 62 -5.12 -5.65 -5.10
CA LEU A 62 -6.55 -6.00 -5.15
C LEU A 62 -7.44 -4.78 -4.85
N ILE A 63 -7.08 -4.01 -3.82
CA ILE A 63 -7.80 -2.81 -3.40
C ILE A 63 -7.65 -1.70 -4.45
N GLU A 64 -6.44 -1.50 -4.98
CA GLU A 64 -6.18 -0.56 -6.09
C GLU A 64 -6.91 -0.99 -7.36
N GLY A 65 -6.95 -2.28 -7.67
CA GLY A 65 -7.71 -2.82 -8.79
C GLY A 65 -9.21 -2.52 -8.66
N PHE A 66 -9.75 -2.69 -7.46
CA PHE A 66 -11.13 -2.33 -7.14
C PHE A 66 -11.38 -0.82 -7.25
N ASN A 67 -10.51 0.01 -6.66
CA ASN A 67 -10.60 1.47 -6.77
C ASN A 67 -10.55 1.94 -8.24
N ASN A 68 -9.69 1.34 -9.06
CA ASN A 68 -9.59 1.65 -10.48
C ASN A 68 -10.83 1.19 -11.26
N LEU A 69 -11.48 0.09 -10.87
CA LEU A 69 -12.75 -0.34 -11.44
C LEU A 69 -13.87 0.65 -11.11
N VAL A 70 -13.97 1.08 -9.84
CA VAL A 70 -14.95 2.08 -9.38
C VAL A 70 -14.75 3.40 -10.12
N SER A 71 -13.52 3.93 -10.15
CA SER A 71 -13.19 5.18 -10.84
C SER A 71 -13.52 5.13 -12.34
N ARG A 72 -13.23 4.02 -13.02
CA ARG A 72 -13.59 3.84 -14.43
C ARG A 72 -15.10 3.83 -14.65
N MET A 73 -15.87 3.21 -13.76
CA MET A 73 -17.33 3.21 -13.85
C MET A 73 -17.91 4.60 -13.63
N ILE A 74 -17.42 5.34 -12.62
CA ILE A 74 -17.84 6.72 -12.37
C ILE A 74 -17.52 7.60 -13.58
N HIS A 75 -16.31 7.48 -14.13
CA HIS A 75 -15.89 8.24 -15.31
C HIS A 75 -16.76 7.93 -16.54
N LYS A 76 -17.04 6.65 -16.82
CA LYS A 76 -17.91 6.23 -17.94
C LYS A 76 -19.35 6.75 -17.81
N ALA A 77 -19.83 6.91 -16.58
CA ALA A 77 -21.16 7.46 -16.31
C ALA A 77 -21.20 8.99 -16.28
N CYS A 78 -20.06 9.68 -16.43
CA CYS A 78 -19.93 11.11 -16.17
C CYS A 78 -20.42 11.50 -14.75
N GLY A 79 -20.18 10.62 -13.78
CA GLY A 79 -20.66 10.74 -12.41
C GLY A 79 -21.96 9.98 -12.14
N TYR A 80 -22.07 9.42 -10.93
CA TYR A 80 -23.32 8.87 -10.41
C TYR A 80 -23.87 9.85 -9.37
N ARG A 81 -25.17 10.15 -9.44
CA ARG A 81 -25.87 10.97 -8.43
C ARG A 81 -26.45 10.13 -7.29
N ASP A 82 -26.64 8.85 -7.57
CA ASP A 82 -27.26 7.87 -6.69
C ASP A 82 -26.22 6.79 -6.35
N LEU A 83 -25.93 6.64 -5.06
CA LEU A 83 -24.95 5.69 -4.56
C LEU A 83 -25.49 4.26 -4.52
N ASP A 84 -26.79 4.08 -4.29
CA ASP A 84 -27.45 2.77 -4.34
C ASP A 84 -27.39 2.21 -5.76
N TYR A 85 -27.58 3.06 -6.77
CA TYR A 85 -27.42 2.66 -8.16
C TYR A 85 -25.97 2.31 -8.53
N LEU A 86 -24.99 3.05 -7.99
CA LEU A 86 -23.57 2.71 -8.12
C LEU A 86 -23.25 1.35 -7.48
N GLU A 87 -23.80 1.06 -6.29
CA GLU A 87 -23.65 -0.23 -5.63
C GLU A 87 -24.23 -1.36 -6.48
N LEU A 88 -25.43 -1.18 -7.03
CA LEU A 88 -26.08 -2.16 -7.90
C LEU A 88 -25.22 -2.47 -9.14
N LYS A 89 -24.65 -1.44 -9.77
CA LYS A 89 -23.72 -1.55 -10.89
C LYS A 89 -22.42 -2.27 -10.49
N LEU A 90 -21.87 -1.96 -9.31
CA LEU A 90 -20.68 -2.62 -8.77
C LEU A 90 -20.91 -4.13 -8.59
N ARG A 91 -22.01 -4.50 -7.93
CA ARG A 91 -22.39 -5.91 -7.72
C ARG A 91 -22.54 -6.67 -9.03
N HIS A 92 -23.22 -6.06 -10.01
CA HIS A 92 -23.37 -6.64 -11.34
C HIS A 92 -22.01 -6.90 -12.01
N HIS A 93 -21.09 -5.93 -11.94
CA HIS A 93 -19.75 -6.06 -12.53
C HIS A 93 -18.86 -7.06 -11.78
N SER A 94 -19.08 -7.26 -10.47
CA SER A 94 -18.37 -8.26 -9.66
C SER A 94 -18.86 -9.69 -9.88
N VAL A 95 -20.15 -9.88 -10.22
CA VAL A 95 -20.74 -11.21 -10.47
C VAL A 95 -20.50 -11.69 -11.92
N MET A 96 -20.34 -10.77 -12.88
CA MET A 96 -20.03 -11.10 -14.29
C MET A 96 -18.54 -11.36 -14.58
N ARG A 97 -17.69 -11.49 -13.56
CA ARG A 97 -16.27 -11.79 -13.70
C ARG A 97 -15.98 -13.22 -13.24
#